data_AF-A0A918QY55-F1
#
_entry.id   AF-A0A918QY55-F1
#
_cell.length_a   1.000
_cell.length_b   1.000
_cell.length_c   1.000
_cell.angle_alpha   90.00
_cell.angle_beta   90.00
_cell.angle_gamma   90.00
#
_symmetry.space_group_name_H-M   'P 1'
#
loop_
_entity.id
_entity.type
_entity.pdbx_description
1 polymer ?
#
loop_
_entity_poly.entity_id
_entity_poly.type
_entity_poly.pdbx_seq_one_letter_code
_entity_poly.pdbx_strand_id
1 'polypeptide(L)'
;MQLKINGGFNNGLKVYSENDVILFSEVNKKWFKPDLINIYDGQKSLIISIKHISKIFKTEFKIIDQTFDIKNIIQTLKKGTIELLNGEIFEFKKSRTSLITNPYLKIFHRDIEIGILNNKKTGFELNYELSIKDEYENYLNYVLIYILATESNKDYD
;
A
#
# COMPACT_ATOMS: atom_id res chain seq x y z
N MET A 1 10.36 7.44 -11.71
CA MET A 1 9.75 8.32 -10.69
C MET A 1 10.08 7.84 -9.29
N GLN A 2 10.31 8.76 -8.35
CA GLN A 2 10.57 8.45 -6.94
C GLN A 2 9.57 9.18 -6.03
N LEU A 3 9.04 8.47 -5.04
CA LEU A 3 8.10 8.99 -4.05
C LEU A 3 8.54 8.65 -2.63
N LYS A 4 8.30 9.57 -1.71
CA LYS A 4 8.49 9.33 -0.27
C LYS A 4 7.16 8.95 0.35
N ILE A 5 7.16 7.94 1.21
CA ILE A 5 5.97 7.55 1.97
C ILE A 5 6.35 7.54 3.43
N ASN A 6 5.70 8.36 4.25
CA ASN A 6 6.00 8.40 5.68
C ASN A 6 4.74 8.54 6.53
N GLY A 7 4.85 8.18 7.80
CA GLY A 7 3.77 8.34 8.75
C GLY A 7 4.02 7.60 10.05
N GLY A 8 3.04 7.71 10.93
CA GLY A 8 3.09 7.13 12.26
C GLY A 8 2.15 5.94 12.41
N PHE A 9 2.51 5.04 13.32
CA PHE A 9 1.59 3.98 13.76
C PHE A 9 0.26 4.60 14.23
N ASN A 10 -0.85 4.00 13.81
CA ASN A 10 -2.23 4.42 14.12
C ASN A 10 -2.71 5.72 13.44
N ASN A 11 -1.84 6.50 12.82
CA ASN A 11 -2.20 7.77 12.15
C ASN A 11 -2.22 7.65 10.62
N GLY A 12 -1.86 6.48 10.09
CA GLY A 12 -1.74 6.20 8.66
C GLY A 12 -0.47 6.78 8.04
N LEU A 13 -0.39 6.64 6.72
CA LEU A 13 0.75 7.05 5.88
C LEU A 13 0.35 8.17 4.92
N LYS A 14 1.32 8.99 4.54
CA LYS A 14 1.24 10.05 3.53
C LYS A 14 2.25 9.76 2.43
N VAL A 15 1.82 9.96 1.18
CA VAL A 15 2.65 9.82 -0.03
C VAL A 15 2.98 11.21 -0.54
N TYR A 16 4.26 11.45 -0.79
CA TYR A 16 4.79 12.73 -1.24
C TYR A 16 5.43 12.61 -2.63
N SER A 17 5.04 13.52 -3.52
CA SER A 17 5.74 13.84 -4.76
C SER A 17 6.24 15.28 -4.66
N GLU A 18 7.52 15.54 -4.89
CA GLU A 18 8.08 16.90 -4.87
C GLU A 18 7.75 17.74 -3.61
N ASN A 19 7.55 17.08 -2.46
CA ASN A 19 7.12 17.62 -1.16
C ASN A 19 5.60 17.89 -1.01
N ASP A 20 4.81 17.69 -2.05
CA ASP A 20 3.35 17.76 -1.98
C ASP A 20 2.75 16.40 -1.64
N VAL A 21 1.74 16.40 -0.76
CA VAL A 21 0.98 15.18 -0.43
C VAL A 21 0.04 14.87 -1.59
N ILE A 22 0.25 13.74 -2.25
CA ILE A 22 -0.59 13.30 -3.39
C ILE A 22 -1.68 12.31 -2.97
N LEU A 23 -1.39 11.48 -1.97
CA LEU A 23 -2.31 10.52 -1.38
C LEU A 23 -1.99 10.40 0.11
N PHE A 24 -2.99 10.13 0.93
CA PHE A 24 -2.76 9.76 2.32
C PHE A 24 -3.85 8.80 2.81
N SER A 25 -3.52 8.04 3.85
CA SER A 25 -4.46 7.15 4.51
C SER A 25 -4.72 7.59 5.94
N GLU A 26 -5.92 7.35 6.43
CA GLU A 26 -6.29 7.42 7.84
C GLU A 26 -6.79 6.05 8.30
N VAL A 27 -6.44 5.66 9.52
CA VAL A 27 -6.85 4.38 10.10
C VAL A 27 -7.80 4.63 11.26
N ASN A 28 -9.06 4.18 11.10
CA ASN A 28 -10.04 4.19 12.18
C ASN A 28 -10.05 2.82 12.86
N LYS A 29 -9.31 2.74 13.96
CA LYS A 29 -9.26 1.54 14.81
C LYS A 29 -10.49 1.44 15.68
N LYS A 30 -11.18 0.30 15.62
CA LYS A 30 -12.34 0.03 16.45
C LYS A 30 -12.12 -1.24 17.26
N TRP A 31 -12.15 -1.12 18.57
CA TRP A 31 -12.13 -2.28 19.46
C TRP A 31 -13.24 -3.27 19.05
N PHE A 32 -12.85 -4.55 18.88
CA PHE A 32 -13.73 -5.66 18.49
C PHE A 32 -14.34 -5.59 17.07
N LYS A 33 -13.89 -4.67 16.20
CA LYS A 33 -14.33 -4.61 14.79
C LYS A 33 -13.11 -4.56 13.87
N PRO A 34 -13.25 -5.04 12.61
CA PRO A 34 -12.25 -4.81 11.57
C PRO A 34 -11.88 -3.32 11.46
N ASP A 35 -10.58 -3.03 11.45
CA ASP A 35 -10.09 -1.67 11.23
C ASP A 35 -10.50 -1.17 9.85
N LEU A 36 -10.86 0.11 9.80
CA LEU A 36 -11.21 0.79 8.55
C LEU A 36 -10.05 1.68 8.12
N ILE A 37 -9.55 1.47 6.92
CA ILE A 37 -8.52 2.27 6.29
C ILE A 37 -9.19 3.10 5.20
N ASN A 38 -9.17 4.41 5.34
CA ASN A 38 -9.62 5.34 4.32
C ASN A 38 -8.40 5.93 3.61
N ILE A 39 -8.40 5.97 2.30
CA ILE A 39 -7.37 6.59 1.49
C ILE A 39 -8.00 7.77 0.75
N TYR A 40 -7.33 8.92 0.81
CA TYR A 40 -7.76 10.17 0.23
C TYR A 40 -6.69 10.72 -0.71
N ASP A 41 -7.09 11.59 -1.63
CA ASP A 41 -6.17 12.44 -2.39
C ASP A 41 -5.63 13.60 -1.55
N GLY A 42 -4.69 14.37 -2.11
CA GLY A 42 -4.14 15.57 -1.47
C GLY A 42 -5.17 16.65 -1.11
N GLN A 43 -6.37 16.62 -1.71
CA GLN A 43 -7.48 17.54 -1.46
C GLN A 43 -8.49 17.00 -0.43
N LYS A 44 -8.22 15.83 0.15
CA LYS A 44 -9.10 15.10 1.08
C LYS A 44 -10.37 14.51 0.44
N SER A 45 -10.41 14.33 -0.88
CA SER A 45 -11.46 13.53 -1.52
C SER A 45 -11.22 12.05 -1.21
N LEU A 46 -12.25 11.34 -0.75
CA LEU A 46 -12.14 9.90 -0.50
C LEU A 46 -11.94 9.15 -1.82
N ILE A 47 -10.87 8.35 -1.87
CA ILE A 47 -10.51 7.53 -3.02
C ILE A 47 -10.98 6.10 -2.83
N ILE A 48 -10.67 5.51 -1.68
CA ILE A 48 -11.07 4.14 -1.35
C ILE A 48 -11.19 3.96 0.15
N SER A 49 -12.22 3.23 0.57
CA SER A 49 -12.44 2.80 1.96
C SER A 49 -12.38 1.29 2.05
N ILE A 50 -11.53 0.78 2.93
CA ILE A 50 -11.14 -0.63 2.99
C ILE A 50 -11.27 -1.13 4.43
N LYS A 51 -11.92 -2.28 4.62
CA LYS A 51 -11.88 -3.01 5.90
C LYS A 51 -10.80 -4.09 5.87
N HIS A 52 -9.95 -4.06 6.90
CA HIS A 52 -8.95 -5.11 7.13
C HIS A 52 -9.63 -6.36 7.70
N ILE A 53 -9.72 -7.44 6.92
CA ILE A 53 -10.28 -8.72 7.36
C ILE A 53 -9.13 -9.72 7.54
N SER A 54 -8.77 -9.97 8.80
CA SER A 54 -7.84 -11.04 9.12
C SER A 54 -8.52 -12.40 8.91
N LYS A 55 -7.91 -13.25 8.10
CA LYS A 55 -8.29 -14.66 7.92
C LYS A 55 -7.08 -15.54 8.25
N ILE A 56 -7.34 -16.82 8.52
CA ILE A 56 -6.29 -17.80 8.78
C ILE A 56 -5.35 -17.87 7.55
N PHE A 57 -4.06 -17.57 7.77
CA PHE A 57 -2.96 -17.52 6.77
C PHE A 57 -3.05 -16.44 5.67
N LYS A 58 -4.07 -15.59 5.65
CA LYS A 58 -4.19 -14.49 4.68
C LYS A 58 -4.92 -13.29 5.25
N THR A 59 -4.47 -12.12 4.85
CA THR A 59 -5.19 -10.87 5.05
C THR A 59 -5.97 -10.55 3.78
N GLU A 60 -7.27 -10.35 3.92
CA GLU A 60 -8.10 -9.82 2.84
C GLU A 60 -8.54 -8.41 3.18
N PHE A 61 -8.57 -7.57 2.16
CA PHE A 61 -8.95 -6.17 2.28
C PHE A 61 -10.30 -6.00 1.58
N LYS A 62 -11.37 -5.94 2.36
CA LYS A 62 -12.73 -5.78 1.81
C LYS A 62 -12.95 -4.31 1.47
N ILE A 63 -13.08 -4.03 0.19
CA ILE A 63 -13.45 -2.71 -0.31
C ILE A 63 -14.90 -2.41 0.09
N ILE A 64 -15.13 -1.23 0.66
CA ILE A 64 -16.43 -0.74 1.11
C ILE A 64 -16.97 0.32 0.15
N ASP A 65 -16.08 1.20 -0.29
CA ASP A 65 -16.37 2.28 -1.23
C ASP A 65 -15.10 2.60 -2.03
N GLN A 66 -15.23 3.00 -3.29
CA GLN A 66 -14.09 3.32 -4.15
C GLN A 66 -14.47 4.17 -5.36
N THR A 67 -13.50 4.96 -5.84
CA THR A 67 -13.55 5.67 -7.13
C THR A 67 -12.74 5.00 -8.24
N PHE A 68 -11.96 3.96 -7.90
CA PHE A 68 -11.11 3.22 -8.83
C PHE A 68 -11.67 1.83 -9.14
N ASP A 69 -11.25 1.26 -10.27
CA ASP A 69 -11.69 -0.05 -10.75
C ASP A 69 -10.94 -1.22 -10.09
N ILE A 70 -10.81 -1.22 -8.76
CA ILE A 70 -10.17 -2.32 -8.03
C ILE A 70 -11.22 -3.40 -7.74
N LYS A 71 -10.93 -4.63 -8.18
CA LYS A 71 -11.76 -5.80 -7.89
C LYS A 71 -11.41 -6.40 -6.54
N ASN A 72 -10.13 -6.58 -6.25
CA ASN A 72 -9.69 -7.24 -5.03
C ASN A 72 -8.27 -6.83 -4.62
N ILE A 73 -8.02 -6.85 -3.31
CA ILE A 73 -6.70 -6.65 -2.70
C ILE A 73 -6.48 -7.81 -1.72
N ILE A 74 -5.46 -8.63 -1.98
CA ILE A 74 -5.11 -9.79 -1.16
C ILE A 74 -3.68 -9.65 -0.67
N GLN A 75 -3.44 -10.00 0.59
CA GLN A 75 -2.09 -10.12 1.13
C GLN A 75 -1.93 -11.43 1.89
N THR A 76 -0.82 -12.09 1.65
CA THR A 76 -0.26 -13.15 2.45
C THR A 76 1.03 -12.64 3.11
N LEU A 77 1.67 -13.45 3.95
CA LEU A 77 2.89 -13.06 4.64
C LEU A 77 3.98 -12.49 3.71
N LYS A 78 4.10 -13.03 2.49
CA LYS A 78 5.21 -12.71 1.56
C LYS A 78 4.77 -12.21 0.19
N LYS A 79 3.49 -12.36 -0.14
CA LYS A 79 2.95 -12.00 -1.44
C LYS A 79 1.68 -11.20 -1.26
N GLY A 80 1.40 -10.26 -2.13
CA GLY A 80 0.08 -9.69 -2.27
C GLY A 80 -0.24 -9.40 -3.72
N THR A 81 -1.50 -9.09 -3.97
CA THR A 81 -2.03 -8.82 -5.30
C THR A 81 -3.06 -7.71 -5.25
N ILE A 82 -3.06 -6.89 -6.29
CA ILE A 82 -4.22 -6.09 -6.69
C ILE A 82 -4.72 -6.63 -8.00
N GLU A 83 -6.00 -6.98 -8.05
CA GLU A 83 -6.73 -7.32 -9.28
C GLU A 83 -7.68 -6.17 -9.61
N LEU A 84 -7.63 -5.70 -10.85
CA LEU A 84 -8.52 -4.68 -11.39
C LEU A 84 -9.76 -5.31 -12.04
N LEU A 85 -10.83 -4.53 -12.22
CA LEU A 85 -12.06 -5.00 -12.87
C LEU A 85 -11.84 -5.43 -14.34
N ASN A 86 -10.86 -4.81 -15.01
CA ASN A 86 -10.46 -5.16 -16.37
C ASN A 86 -9.60 -6.45 -16.45
N GLY A 87 -9.29 -7.08 -15.31
CA GLY A 87 -8.49 -8.30 -15.23
C GLY A 87 -6.97 -8.07 -15.13
N GLU A 88 -6.49 -6.83 -15.11
CA GLU A 88 -5.07 -6.55 -14.85
C GLU A 88 -4.69 -6.89 -13.40
N ILE A 89 -3.50 -7.46 -13.23
CA ILE A 89 -3.00 -7.94 -11.94
C ILE A 89 -1.63 -7.36 -11.66
N PHE A 90 -1.51 -6.73 -10.49
CA PHE A 90 -0.25 -6.32 -9.91
C PHE A 90 0.15 -7.30 -8.82
N GLU A 91 1.36 -7.81 -8.87
CA GLU A 91 1.91 -8.68 -7.83
C GLU A 91 2.93 -7.92 -6.96
N PHE A 92 2.88 -8.20 -5.66
CA PHE A 92 3.74 -7.58 -4.68
C PHE A 92 4.48 -8.67 -3.92
N LYS A 93 5.81 -8.65 -3.92
CA LYS A 93 6.65 -9.69 -3.28
C LYS A 93 7.50 -9.05 -2.19
N LYS A 94 7.23 -9.38 -0.92
CA LYS A 94 8.01 -8.91 0.24
C LYS A 94 9.31 -9.71 0.35
N SER A 95 10.42 -9.01 0.58
CA SER A 95 11.72 -9.66 0.78
C SER A 95 11.76 -10.48 2.07
N ARG A 96 12.49 -11.60 2.06
CA ARG A 96 12.76 -12.46 3.23
C ARG A 96 13.94 -11.98 4.08
N THR A 97 14.84 -11.20 3.51
CA THR A 97 16.14 -10.89 4.10
C THR A 97 16.22 -9.44 4.51
N SER A 98 16.67 -9.17 5.74
CA SER A 98 17.01 -7.84 6.25
C SER A 98 18.32 -7.27 5.69
N LEU A 99 18.89 -7.90 4.64
CA LEU A 99 20.10 -7.39 3.99
C LEU A 99 19.82 -6.02 3.38
N ILE A 100 20.71 -5.07 3.66
CA ILE A 100 20.64 -3.66 3.27
C ILE A 100 20.39 -3.46 1.76
N THR A 101 20.78 -4.44 0.93
CA THR A 101 20.68 -4.38 -0.54
C THR A 101 19.37 -4.91 -1.12
N ASN A 102 18.51 -5.55 -0.33
CA ASN A 102 17.27 -6.15 -0.85
C ASN A 102 16.07 -5.23 -0.57
N PRO A 103 15.31 -4.79 -1.60
CA PRO A 103 14.15 -3.94 -1.38
C PRO A 103 13.13 -4.63 -0.47
N TYR A 104 12.43 -3.84 0.35
CA TYR A 104 11.40 -4.35 1.26
C TYR A 104 10.23 -4.98 0.47
N LEU A 105 9.83 -4.36 -0.63
CA LEU A 105 8.80 -4.85 -1.54
C LEU A 105 9.29 -4.73 -3.00
N LYS A 106 9.04 -5.76 -3.80
CA LYS A 106 9.15 -5.71 -5.26
C LYS A 106 7.75 -5.74 -5.87
N ILE A 107 7.54 -4.95 -6.93
CA ILE A 107 6.24 -4.74 -7.56
C ILE A 107 6.34 -5.22 -9.01
N PHE A 108 5.39 -6.05 -9.43
CA PHE A 108 5.36 -6.67 -10.75
C PHE A 108 4.03 -6.42 -11.45
N HIS A 109 4.10 -6.28 -12.77
CA HIS A 109 2.94 -6.31 -13.67
C HIS A 109 3.30 -7.23 -14.84
N ARG A 110 2.48 -8.26 -15.10
CA ARG A 110 2.72 -9.27 -16.14
C ARG A 110 4.13 -9.87 -16.07
N ASP A 111 4.53 -10.31 -14.87
CA ASP A 111 5.86 -10.85 -14.54
C ASP A 111 7.07 -9.91 -14.72
N ILE A 112 6.85 -8.67 -15.14
CA ILE A 112 7.90 -7.65 -15.26
C ILE A 112 7.99 -6.87 -13.94
N GLU A 113 9.20 -6.72 -13.38
CA GLU A 113 9.42 -5.83 -12.23
C GLU A 113 9.25 -4.37 -12.68
N ILE A 114 8.27 -3.67 -12.10
CA ILE A 114 7.92 -2.29 -12.45
C ILE A 114 8.34 -1.27 -11.39
N GLY A 115 8.64 -1.74 -10.18
CA GLY A 115 9.06 -0.88 -9.09
C GLY A 115 9.48 -1.62 -7.84
N ILE A 116 10.04 -0.85 -6.92
CA ILE A 116 10.53 -1.32 -5.63
C ILE A 116 10.15 -0.33 -4.52
N LEU A 117 9.85 -0.87 -3.35
CA LEU A 117 9.68 -0.11 -2.12
C LEU A 117 10.85 -0.45 -1.20
N ASN A 118 11.66 0.56 -0.87
CA ASN A 118 12.68 0.46 0.17
C ASN A 118 12.09 0.93 1.50
N ASN A 119 12.56 0.37 2.61
CA ASN A 119 12.15 0.77 3.96
C ASN A 119 13.38 1.26 4.72
N LYS A 120 13.27 2.44 5.34
CA LYS A 120 14.19 2.92 6.35
C LYS A 120 13.40 3.03 7.67
N LYS A 121 13.68 2.13 8.61
CA LYS A 121 13.10 2.27 9.97
C LYS A 121 13.87 3.33 10.73
N THR A 122 13.19 4.34 11.23
CA THR A 122 13.77 5.36 12.11
C THR A 122 12.86 5.54 13.32
N GLY A 123 13.23 4.94 14.45
CA GLY A 123 12.40 4.96 15.66
C GLY A 123 11.02 4.34 15.44
N PHE A 124 9.98 5.10 15.80
CA PHE A 124 8.57 4.72 15.64
C PHE A 124 7.92 5.23 14.34
N GLU A 125 8.72 5.75 13.40
CA GLU A 125 8.19 6.23 12.13
C GLU A 125 8.43 5.20 11.03
N LEU A 126 7.39 4.99 10.23
CA LEU A 126 7.49 4.23 9.00
C LEU A 126 7.94 5.17 7.91
N ASN A 127 9.12 4.93 7.34
CA ASN A 127 9.63 5.69 6.21
C ASN A 127 9.96 4.75 5.06
N TYR A 128 9.31 4.96 3.93
CA TYR A 128 9.54 4.21 2.71
C TYR A 128 9.91 5.12 1.55
N GLU A 129 10.63 4.53 0.61
CA GLU A 129 11.04 5.17 -0.63
C GLU A 129 10.61 4.27 -1.79
N LEU A 130 9.63 4.74 -2.55
CA LEU A 130 9.06 4.03 -3.69
C LEU A 130 9.76 4.51 -4.97
N SER A 131 10.24 3.56 -5.78
CA SER A 131 10.69 3.82 -7.15
C SER A 131 9.83 3.03 -8.12
N ILE A 132 9.24 3.70 -9.10
CA ILE A 132 8.43 3.11 -10.18
C ILE A 132 9.02 3.57 -11.51
N LYS A 133 9.09 2.66 -12.49
CA LYS A 133 9.47 2.97 -13.87
C LYS A 133 8.42 3.91 -14.50
N ASP A 134 8.88 4.96 -15.18
CA ASP A 134 8.01 6.03 -15.71
C ASP A 134 6.92 5.51 -16.65
N GLU A 135 7.21 4.47 -17.43
CA GLU A 135 6.24 3.83 -18.33
C GLU A 135 5.00 3.22 -17.62
N TYR A 136 5.02 3.06 -16.29
CA TYR A 136 3.90 2.57 -15.48
C TYR A 136 3.26 3.66 -14.61
N GLU A 137 3.50 4.94 -14.88
CA GLU A 137 2.92 6.06 -14.13
C GLU A 137 1.38 6.00 -14.06
N ASN A 138 0.72 5.59 -15.16
CA ASN A 138 -0.73 5.43 -15.20
C ASN A 138 -1.28 4.39 -14.20
N TYR A 139 -0.42 3.51 -13.68
CA TYR A 139 -0.78 2.49 -12.71
C TYR A 139 -0.38 2.84 -11.27
N LEU A 140 0.22 4.01 -11.07
CA LEU A 140 0.78 4.43 -9.80
C LEU A 140 -0.24 4.39 -8.67
N ASN A 141 -1.46 4.87 -8.91
CA ASN A 141 -2.50 4.92 -7.87
C ASN A 141 -2.85 3.53 -7.33
N TYR A 142 -2.90 2.50 -8.19
CA TYR A 142 -3.14 1.13 -7.74
C TYR A 142 -2.01 0.63 -6.83
N VAL A 143 -0.75 0.87 -7.23
CA VAL A 143 0.42 0.54 -6.43
C VAL A 143 0.39 1.25 -5.08
N LEU A 144 0.09 2.55 -5.06
CA LEU A 144 0.03 3.34 -3.83
C LEU A 144 -1.11 2.89 -2.93
N ILE A 145 -2.29 2.59 -3.49
CA ILE A 145 -3.42 2.05 -2.74
C ILE A 145 -3.05 0.74 -2.06
N TYR A 146 -2.35 -0.18 -2.75
CA TYR A 146 -1.84 -1.40 -2.12
C TYR A 146 -0.94 -1.08 -0.94
N ILE A 147 0.06 -0.20 -1.12
CA ILE A 147 1.04 0.11 -0.08
C ILE A 147 0.33 0.74 1.14
N LEU A 148 -0.55 1.72 0.92
CA LEU A 148 -1.32 2.36 1.99
C LEU A 148 -2.25 1.38 2.70
N ALA A 149 -2.98 0.53 1.97
CA ALA A 149 -3.86 -0.47 2.58
C ALA A 149 -3.08 -1.47 3.46
N THR A 150 -1.88 -1.87 3.03
CA THR A 150 -1.13 -2.97 3.65
C THR A 150 -0.14 -2.53 4.72
N GLU A 151 0.31 -1.28 4.69
CA GLU A 151 1.33 -0.76 5.61
C GLU A 151 0.77 0.23 6.63
N SER A 152 -0.35 0.93 6.35
CA SER A 152 -0.89 1.95 7.28
C SER A 152 -1.45 1.38 8.57
N ASN A 153 -1.91 0.13 8.57
CA ASN A 153 -2.43 -0.57 9.75
C ASN A 153 -1.53 -1.73 10.18
N LYS A 154 -0.24 -1.68 9.84
CA LYS A 154 0.69 -2.71 10.24
C LYS A 154 1.02 -2.54 11.72
N ASP A 155 0.18 -3.14 12.57
CA ASP A 155 0.58 -3.43 13.94
C ASP A 155 1.85 -4.26 13.86
N TYR A 156 2.87 -3.87 14.64
CA TYR A 156 3.99 -4.77 14.83
C TYR A 156 3.44 -6.00 15.55
N ASP A 157 3.25 -7.10 14.80
CA ASP A 157 3.45 -8.45 15.32
C ASP A 157 4.83 -8.55 15.99
#